data_AF-N9KU17-F1
#
_entry.id   AF-N9KU17-F1
#
_cell.length_a   1.000
_cell.length_b   1.000
_cell.length_c   1.000
_cell.angle_alpha   90.00
_cell.angle_beta   90.00
_cell.angle_gamma   90.00
#
_symmetry.space_group_name_H-M   'P 1'
#
loop_
_entity.id
_entity.type
_entity.pdbx_description
1 polymer ?
#
loop_
_entity_poly.entity_id
_entity_poly.type
_entity_poly.pdbx_seq_one_letter_code
_entity_poly.pdbx_strand_id
1 'polypeptide(L)'
;MGENDEFWITPGLDEDLDEAMRKSTREAIRFLVNEYGISEEIAYAYLSAATDFEVSQVVDKTKGIHAMIRKADFKEFKKEEN
;
A
#
# COMPACT_ATOMS: atom_id res chain seq x y z
N MET A 1 3.68 -5.11 7.06
CA MET A 1 2.53 -5.34 6.16
C MET A 1 1.53 -6.20 6.88
N GLY A 2 0.23 -5.92 6.73
CA GLY A 2 -0.86 -6.74 7.23
C GLY A 2 -1.84 -7.08 6.10
N GLU A 3 -2.79 -7.97 6.38
CA GLU A 3 -3.85 -8.33 5.43
C GLU A 3 -5.12 -8.74 6.17
N ASN A 4 -6.26 -8.66 5.49
CA ASN A 4 -7.49 -9.33 5.87
C ASN A 4 -8.14 -9.94 4.62
N ASP A 5 -9.38 -10.42 4.70
CA ASP A 5 -10.05 -11.09 3.58
C ASP A 5 -10.22 -10.20 2.34
N GLU A 6 -10.25 -8.88 2.52
CA GLU A 6 -10.57 -7.91 1.47
C GLU A 6 -9.37 -7.08 1.01
N PHE A 7 -8.42 -6.79 1.91
CA PHE A 7 -7.37 -5.79 1.71
C PHE A 7 -5.97 -6.31 2.04
N TRP A 8 -5.00 -5.85 1.25
CA TRP A 8 -3.61 -5.73 1.67
C TRP A 8 -3.39 -4.39 2.35
N ILE A 9 -2.63 -4.38 3.45
CA ILE A 9 -2.44 -3.22 4.29
C ILE A 9 -0.94 -2.89 4.43
N THR A 10 -0.53 -1.73 3.91
CA THR A 10 0.87 -1.28 3.95
C THR A 10 1.03 -0.04 4.83
N PRO A 11 1.58 -0.17 6.05
CA PRO A 11 1.77 0.96 6.95
C PRO A 11 3.01 1.79 6.57
N GLY A 12 2.95 3.08 6.85
CA GLY A 12 4.06 4.01 6.88
C GLY A 12 4.07 4.75 8.20
N LEU A 13 5.26 4.81 8.83
CA LEU A 13 5.45 5.40 10.15
C LEU A 13 6.57 6.44 10.10
N ASP A 14 6.29 7.63 10.59
CA ASP A 14 7.26 8.72 10.71
C ASP A 14 6.78 9.75 11.74
N GLU A 15 7.69 10.59 12.26
CA GLU A 15 7.31 11.72 13.13
C GLU A 15 6.50 12.79 12.37
N ASP A 16 6.72 12.87 11.06
CA ASP A 16 5.96 13.70 10.14
C ASP A 16 4.87 12.91 9.39
N LEU A 17 3.70 13.51 9.21
CA LEU A 17 2.58 12.79 8.60
C LEU A 17 2.76 12.62 7.08
N ASP A 18 3.40 13.60 6.42
CA ASP A 18 3.64 13.55 4.99
C ASP A 18 4.73 12.52 4.68
N GLU A 19 5.75 12.39 5.53
CA GLU A 19 6.74 11.32 5.40
C GLU A 19 6.16 9.94 5.75
N ALA A 20 5.23 9.84 6.69
CA ALA A 20 4.48 8.60 6.94
C ALA A 20 3.67 8.18 5.70
N MET A 21 3.00 9.14 5.03
CA MET A 21 2.32 8.90 3.75
C MET A 21 3.31 8.38 2.70
N ARG A 22 4.42 9.10 2.51
CA ARG A 22 5.45 8.74 1.52
C ARG A 22 5.99 7.34 1.71
N LYS A 23 6.22 6.93 2.97
CA LYS A 23 6.66 5.58 3.32
C LYS A 23 5.59 4.54 3.02
N SER A 24 4.33 4.80 3.39
CA SER A 24 3.20 3.90 3.10
C SER A 24 3.03 3.69 1.58
N THR A 25 3.09 4.77 0.79
CA THR A 25 2.99 4.68 -0.67
C THR A 25 4.16 3.91 -1.29
N ARG A 26 5.40 4.14 -0.85
CA ARG A 26 6.57 3.40 -1.35
C ARG A 26 6.52 1.92 -1.00
N GLU A 27 6.06 1.60 0.21
CA GLU A 27 5.82 0.22 0.64
C GLU A 27 4.79 -0.46 -0.25
N ALA A 28 3.67 0.22 -0.51
CA ALA A 28 2.59 -0.25 -1.38
C ALA A 28 3.09 -0.51 -2.82
N ILE A 29 3.84 0.42 -3.41
CA ILE A 29 4.43 0.23 -4.75
C ILE A 29 5.34 -0.99 -4.77
N ARG A 30 6.28 -1.08 -3.81
CA ARG A 30 7.20 -2.21 -3.74
C ARG A 30 6.46 -3.54 -3.60
N PHE A 31 5.41 -3.57 -2.77
CA PHE A 31 4.56 -4.75 -2.62
C PHE A 31 3.90 -5.14 -3.95
N LEU A 32 3.24 -4.20 -4.62
CA LEU A 32 2.53 -4.49 -5.87
C LEU A 32 3.47 -4.94 -7.00
N VAL A 33 4.64 -4.30 -7.10
CA VAL A 33 5.68 -4.71 -8.07
C VAL A 33 6.17 -6.13 -7.78
N ASN A 34 6.45 -6.45 -6.52
CA ASN A 34 6.99 -7.76 -6.15
C ASN A 34 5.96 -8.89 -6.23
N GLU A 35 4.71 -8.64 -5.82
CA GLU A 35 3.68 -9.68 -5.76
C GLU A 35 2.97 -9.88 -7.09
N TYR A 36 2.75 -8.81 -7.85
CA TYR A 36 1.95 -8.84 -9.09
C TYR A 36 2.75 -8.52 -10.35
N GLY A 37 4.04 -8.18 -10.25
CA GLY A 37 4.91 -7.95 -11.40
C GLY A 37 4.57 -6.71 -12.23
N ILE A 38 3.71 -5.82 -11.73
CA ILE A 38 3.37 -4.58 -12.42
C ILE A 38 4.51 -3.55 -12.31
N SER A 39 4.59 -2.61 -13.25
CA SER A 39 5.60 -1.55 -13.19
C SER A 39 5.31 -0.57 -12.05
N GLU A 40 6.34 0.16 -11.59
CA GLU A 40 6.18 1.17 -10.55
C GLU A 40 5.19 2.26 -10.96
N GLU A 41 5.15 2.64 -12.24
CA GLU A 41 4.24 3.66 -12.76
C GLU A 41 2.78 3.19 -12.73
N ILE A 42 2.53 1.92 -13.08
CA ILE A 42 1.20 1.32 -13.00
C ILE A 42 0.77 1.19 -11.54
N ALA A 43 1.66 0.73 -10.66
CA ALA A 43 1.39 0.65 -9.23
C ALA A 43 1.04 2.04 -8.66
N TYR A 44 1.83 3.07 -8.98
CA TYR A 44 1.58 4.43 -8.54
C TYR A 44 0.23 4.97 -9.05
N ALA A 45 -0.08 4.78 -10.34
CA ALA A 45 -1.34 5.20 -10.92
C ALA A 45 -2.54 4.50 -10.28
N TYR A 46 -2.44 3.19 -10.05
CA TYR A 46 -3.46 2.42 -9.33
C TYR A 46 -3.66 2.94 -7.91
N LEU A 47 -2.59 3.09 -7.12
CA LEU A 47 -2.68 3.59 -5.74
C LEU A 47 -3.29 5.00 -5.68
N SER A 48 -2.98 5.85 -6.65
CA SER A 48 -3.56 7.19 -6.74
C SER A 48 -5.05 7.21 -7.07
N ALA A 49 -5.56 6.18 -7.76
CA ALA A 49 -6.92 6.20 -8.29
C ALA A 49 -7.90 5.32 -7.50
N ALA A 50 -7.39 4.25 -6.89
CA ALA A 50 -8.21 3.14 -6.43
C ALA A 50 -7.96 2.73 -4.97
N THR A 51 -6.94 3.30 -4.33
CA THR A 51 -6.54 2.95 -2.95
C THR A 51 -6.87 4.07 -1.97
N ASP A 52 -7.42 3.69 -0.82
CA ASP A 52 -7.60 4.60 0.31
C ASP A 52 -6.35 4.61 1.17
N PHE A 53 -5.91 5.80 1.59
CA PHE A 53 -4.84 5.99 2.57
C PHE A 53 -5.45 6.56 3.85
N GLU A 54 -5.36 5.80 4.93
CA GLU A 54 -6.01 6.12 6.18
C GLU A 54 -4.99 6.44 7.28
N VAL A 55 -5.28 7.47 8.07
CA VAL A 55 -4.48 7.84 9.24
C VAL A 55 -4.76 6.83 10.34
N SER A 56 -3.74 6.05 10.74
CA SER A 56 -3.84 5.13 11.86
C SER A 56 -3.71 5.83 13.21
N GLN A 57 -2.77 6.80 13.30
CA GLN A 57 -2.48 7.52 14.54
C GLN A 57 -1.78 8.87 14.28
N VAL A 58 -2.10 9.86 15.10
CA VAL A 58 -1.47 11.21 15.11
C VAL A 58 -1.19 11.76 16.50
N VAL A 59 -1.43 10.96 17.54
CA VAL A 59 -1.33 11.39 18.94
C VAL A 59 0.02 11.04 19.58
N ASP A 60 0.78 10.16 18.96
CA ASP A 60 2.09 9.72 19.42
C ASP A 60 3.21 10.56 18.79
N LYS A 61 4.45 10.38 19.29
CA LYS A 61 5.65 10.92 18.63
C LYS A 61 5.79 10.41 17.19
N THR A 62 5.30 9.19 16.93
CA THR A 62 5.29 8.57 15.61
C THR A 62 3.87 8.57 15.07
N LYS A 63 3.66 9.22 13.94
CA LYS A 63 2.42 9.23 13.19
C LYS A 63 2.37 8.04 12.24
N GLY A 64 1.16 7.64 11.87
CA GLY A 64 0.96 6.48 11.02
C GLY A 64 -0.11 6.69 9.97
N ILE A 65 0.20 6.24 8.75
CA ILE A 65 -0.73 6.10 7.63
C ILE A 65 -0.66 4.67 7.13
N HIS A 66 -1.76 4.13 6.64
CA HIS A 66 -1.79 2.83 5.98
C HIS A 66 -2.60 2.89 4.69
N ALA A 67 -2.11 2.20 3.66
CA ALA A 67 -2.82 2.03 2.40
C ALA A 67 -3.72 0.79 2.47
N MET A 68 -4.93 0.89 1.95
CA MET A 68 -5.94 -0.17 1.89
C MET A 68 -6.12 -0.63 0.44
N ILE A 69 -5.35 -1.64 0.03
CA ILE A 69 -5.32 -2.13 -1.36
C ILE A 69 -6.31 -3.29 -1.51
N ARG A 70 -7.36 -3.13 -2.33
CA ARG A 70 -8.34 -4.19 -2.57
C ARG A 70 -7.71 -5.41 -3.24
N LYS A 71 -7.83 -6.58 -2.60
CA LYS A 71 -7.44 -7.88 -3.20
C LYS A 71 -8.27 -8.21 -4.45
N ALA A 72 -9.51 -7.73 -4.50
CA ALA A 72 -10.41 -7.96 -5.62
C ALA A 72 -9.89 -7.42 -6.95
N ASP A 73 -9.16 -6.30 -6.92
CA ASP A 73 -8.64 -5.62 -8.10
C ASP A 73 -7.49 -6.42 -8.77
N PHE A 74 -6.95 -7.43 -8.06
CA PHE A 74 -5.84 -8.29 -8.53
C PHE A 74 -6.23 -9.76 -8.74
N LYS A 75 -7.51 -10.12 -8.70
CA LYS A 75 -7.97 -11.53 -8.83
C LYS A 75 -7.51 -12.25 -10.09
N GLU A 76 -7.27 -11.52 -11.17
CA GLU A 76 -6.87 -12.09 -12.47
C GLU A 76 -5.36 -12.19 -12.64
N PHE A 77 -4.57 -11.63 -11.72
CA PHE A 77 -3.12 -11.78 -11.72
C PHE A 77 -2.77 -13.20 -11.29
N LYS A 78 -2.36 -14.03 -12.26
CA LYS A 78 -1.83 -15.36 -11.99
C LYS A 78 -0.36 -15.22 -11.64
N LYS A 79 0.05 -15.77 -10.49
CA LYS A 79 1.46 -16.01 -10.21
C LYS A 79 1.93 -17.02 -11.24
N GLU A 80 2.81 -16.63 -12.16
CA GLU A 80 3.52 -17.60 -13.00
C GLU A 80 4.41 -18.42 -12.06
N GLU A 81 3.94 -19.59 -11.65
CA GLU A 81 4.76 -20.60 -10.98
C GLU A 81 5.78 -21.12 -12.01
N ASN A 82 7.04 -20.71 -11.86
CA ASN A 82 8.19 -21.32 -12.52
C ASN A 82 8.71 -22.51 -11.72
#